data_AF-A0A0R3QHL4-F1
#
_entry.id   AF-A0A0R3QHL4-F1
#
_cell.length_a   1.000
_cell.length_b   1.000
_cell.length_c   1.000
_cell.angle_alpha   90.00
_cell.angle_beta   90.00
_cell.angle_gamma   90.00
#
_symmetry.space_group_name_H-M   'P 1'
#
loop_
_entity.id
_entity.type
_entity.pdbx_description
1 polymer ?
#
loop_
_entity_poly.entity_id
_entity_poly.type
_entity_poly.pdbx_seq_one_letter_code
_entity_poly.pdbx_strand_id
1 'polypeptide(L)'
;MADLVWVISQLTDVEGNILIQDIMNLVAPVTNEERKLYETLDFGEYRADIGAIKLLSDSKEKILMKRWRYLTLSLHGWRRCEMVIPAKVTGKFSIRLVPKMKPAKVNRHLNALRKIRISLPITSSKWFSRYLQPLHSGVYWLSDFKDSPIMCGIAPDYIREGDSIPMTRS
;
A
#
# COMPACT_ATOMS: atom_id res chain seq x y z
N MET A 1 21.48 -9.76 6.69
CA MET A 1 20.86 -9.61 5.35
C MET A 1 19.69 -10.57 5.20
N ALA A 2 19.88 -11.88 5.41
CA ALA A 2 18.84 -12.89 5.32
C ALA A 2 17.58 -12.55 6.14
N ASP A 3 17.75 -12.05 7.38
CA ASP A 3 16.60 -11.64 8.21
C ASP A 3 15.79 -10.49 7.60
N LEU A 4 16.44 -9.50 6.99
CA LEU A 4 15.72 -8.39 6.36
C LEU A 4 14.94 -8.88 5.15
N VAL A 5 15.54 -9.74 4.32
CA VAL A 5 14.88 -10.34 3.17
C VAL A 5 13.67 -11.16 3.62
N TRP A 6 13.83 -11.97 4.67
CA TRP A 6 12.73 -12.74 5.26
C TRP A 6 11.61 -11.84 5.76
N VAL A 7 11.91 -10.75 6.48
CA VAL A 7 10.88 -9.81 6.96
C VAL A 7 10.13 -9.18 5.79
N ILE A 8 10.86 -8.72 4.76
CA ILE A 8 10.26 -8.12 3.57
C ILE A 8 9.35 -9.12 2.84
N SER A 9 9.75 -10.40 2.79
CA SER A 9 8.93 -11.45 2.17
C SER A 9 7.64 -11.77 2.94
N GLN A 10 7.51 -11.34 4.20
CA GLN A 10 6.27 -11.46 4.97
C GLN A 10 5.33 -10.25 4.78
N LEU A 11 5.74 -9.21 4.06
CA LEU A 11 4.93 -8.00 3.90
C LEU A 11 3.96 -8.09 2.71
N THR A 12 4.38 -8.68 1.60
CA THR A 12 3.59 -8.76 0.37
C THR A 12 3.93 -10.01 -0.43
N ASP A 13 2.98 -10.49 -1.22
CA ASP A 13 3.18 -11.60 -2.17
C ASP A 13 3.60 -11.10 -3.57
N VAL A 14 3.75 -12.05 -4.51
CA VAL A 14 4.13 -11.77 -5.91
C VAL A 14 3.01 -11.09 -6.71
N GLU A 15 1.77 -11.11 -6.22
CA GLU A 15 0.60 -10.49 -6.85
C GLU A 15 0.30 -9.08 -6.30
N GLY A 16 1.14 -8.62 -5.35
CA GLY A 16 1.01 -7.34 -4.66
C GLY A 16 -0.07 -7.32 -3.57
N ASN A 17 -0.55 -8.48 -3.12
CA ASN A 17 -1.42 -8.58 -1.95
C ASN A 17 -0.58 -8.45 -0.68
N ILE A 18 -1.17 -7.89 0.37
CA ILE A 18 -0.47 -7.58 1.61
C ILE A 18 -0.76 -8.66 2.63
N LEU A 19 0.30 -9.27 3.14
CA LEU A 19 0.25 -10.46 4.01
C LEU A 19 0.20 -10.11 5.51
N ILE A 20 0.11 -8.82 5.84
CA ILE A 20 -0.01 -8.35 7.22
C ILE A 20 -1.37 -8.80 7.75
N GLN A 21 -1.34 -9.64 8.78
CA GLN A 21 -2.55 -10.19 9.41
C GLN A 21 -3.54 -9.08 9.77
N ASP A 22 -4.81 -9.28 9.42
CA ASP A 22 -5.97 -8.42 9.71
C ASP A 22 -5.91 -6.98 9.17
N ILE A 23 -4.87 -6.60 8.40
CA ILE A 23 -4.76 -5.22 7.89
C ILE A 23 -5.91 -4.87 6.93
N MET A 24 -6.36 -5.85 6.14
CA MET A 24 -7.45 -5.67 5.17
C MET A 24 -8.80 -5.44 5.84
N ASN A 25 -8.98 -5.86 7.11
CA ASN A 25 -10.19 -5.58 7.88
C ASN A 25 -10.36 -4.08 8.19
N LEU A 26 -9.29 -3.29 8.05
CA LEU A 26 -9.34 -1.83 8.20
C LEU A 26 -9.84 -1.13 6.93
N VAL A 27 -9.92 -1.84 5.80
CA VAL A 27 -10.41 -1.31 4.52
C VAL A 27 -11.92 -1.45 4.45
N ALA A 28 -12.61 -0.39 4.04
CA ALA A 28 -14.06 -0.44 3.87
C ALA A 28 -14.46 -1.42 2.75
N PRO A 29 -15.51 -2.25 2.94
CA PRO A 29 -15.96 -3.22 1.95
C PRO A 29 -16.55 -2.56 0.70
N VAL A 30 -16.39 -3.21 -0.45
CA VAL A 30 -16.81 -2.67 -1.75
C VAL A 30 -18.32 -2.79 -1.92
N THR A 31 -18.99 -1.65 -2.15
CA THR A 31 -20.42 -1.60 -2.45
C THR A 31 -20.67 -1.75 -3.95
N ASN A 32 -21.86 -2.21 -4.32
CA ASN A 32 -22.25 -2.36 -5.73
C ASN A 32 -22.30 -1.00 -6.46
N GLU A 33 -22.68 0.07 -5.76
CA GLU A 33 -22.66 1.44 -6.28
C GLU A 33 -21.26 1.85 -6.72
N GLU A 34 -20.26 1.60 -5.87
CA GLU A 34 -18.89 1.96 -6.21
C GLU A 34 -18.31 1.08 -7.33
N ARG A 35 -18.72 -0.20 -7.40
CA ARG A 35 -18.31 -1.09 -8.49
C ARG A 35 -18.72 -0.53 -9.86
N LYS A 36 -19.95 0.00 -9.97
CA LYS A 36 -20.47 0.59 -11.20
C LYS A 36 -19.67 1.81 -11.68
N LEU A 37 -19.10 2.58 -10.76
CA LEU A 37 -18.24 3.72 -11.11
C LEU A 37 -16.98 3.27 -11.87
N TYR A 38 -16.41 2.10 -11.53
CA TYR A 38 -15.24 1.58 -12.23
C TYR A 38 -15.56 1.05 -13.62
N GLU A 39 -16.79 0.58 -13.86
CA GLU A 39 -17.24 0.10 -15.17
C GLU A 39 -17.33 1.24 -16.19
N THR A 40 -17.81 2.41 -15.76
CA THR A 40 -18.01 3.59 -16.63
C THR A 40 -16.72 4.34 -16.99
N LEU A 41 -15.62 4.10 -16.27
CA LEU A 41 -14.37 4.83 -16.48
C LEU A 41 -13.58 4.29 -17.67
N ASP A 42 -12.96 5.20 -18.42
CA ASP A 42 -12.08 4.85 -19.53
C ASP A 42 -10.65 4.54 -19.05
N PHE A 43 -10.04 3.47 -19.57
CA PHE A 43 -8.74 2.96 -19.12
C PHE A 43 -8.02 2.17 -20.24
N GLY A 44 -7.74 2.84 -21.37
CA GLY A 44 -7.06 2.22 -22.51
C GLY A 44 -5.53 2.40 -22.54
N GLU A 45 -5.03 3.60 -22.22
CA GLU A 45 -3.65 4.00 -22.57
C GLU A 45 -2.63 3.81 -21.43
N TYR A 46 -3.11 3.55 -20.21
CA TYR A 46 -2.29 3.57 -19.00
C TYR A 46 -1.01 2.72 -19.07
N ARG A 47 -1.07 1.54 -19.70
CA ARG A 47 0.09 0.64 -19.81
C ARG A 47 1.19 1.23 -20.71
N ALA A 48 0.79 1.89 -21.80
CA ALA A 48 1.71 2.54 -22.72
C ALA A 48 2.37 3.75 -22.06
N ASP A 49 1.59 4.55 -21.32
CA ASP A 49 2.06 5.76 -20.64
C ASP A 49 3.16 5.48 -19.61
N ILE A 50 3.02 4.39 -18.86
CA ILE A 50 4.02 4.00 -17.85
C ILE A 50 5.15 3.12 -18.41
N GLY A 51 5.11 2.80 -19.71
CA GLY A 51 6.08 1.91 -20.36
C GLY A 51 6.12 0.50 -19.80
N ALA A 52 5.02 -0.01 -19.23
CA ALA A 52 5.01 -1.31 -18.57
C ALA A 52 4.83 -2.47 -19.57
N ILE A 53 5.68 -3.50 -19.42
CA ILE A 53 5.56 -4.73 -20.21
C ILE A 53 4.27 -5.48 -19.87
N LYS A 54 3.79 -5.43 -18.63
CA LYS A 54 2.51 -6.03 -18.22
C LYS A 54 2.01 -5.37 -16.93
N LEU A 55 0.68 -5.28 -16.78
CA LEU A 55 0.06 -4.83 -15.53
C LEU A 55 -0.17 -6.01 -14.57
N LEU A 56 -0.33 -5.71 -13.28
CA LEU A 56 -0.59 -6.71 -12.23
C LEU A 56 -1.93 -7.44 -12.37
N SER A 57 -2.85 -6.94 -13.19
CA SER A 57 -4.13 -7.59 -13.47
C SER A 57 -4.57 -7.23 -14.88
N ASP A 58 -5.39 -8.09 -15.50
CA ASP A 58 -5.91 -7.87 -16.84
C ASP A 58 -7.30 -7.16 -16.82
N SER A 59 -7.96 -7.09 -15.66
CA SER A 59 -9.24 -6.37 -15.50
C SER A 59 -9.01 -4.91 -15.13
N LYS A 60 -9.62 -4.02 -15.92
CA LYS A 60 -9.65 -2.57 -15.69
C LYS A 60 -10.09 -2.24 -14.26
N GLU A 61 -11.20 -2.82 -13.83
CA GLU A 61 -11.81 -2.56 -12.52
C GLU A 61 -10.83 -2.94 -11.41
N LYS A 62 -10.18 -4.10 -11.52
CA LYS A 62 -9.18 -4.54 -10.54
C LYS A 62 -7.98 -3.60 -10.47
N ILE A 63 -7.48 -3.11 -11.62
CA ILE A 63 -6.36 -2.16 -11.65
C ILE A 63 -6.77 -0.85 -10.98
N LEU A 64 -7.91 -0.28 -11.36
CA LEU A 64 -8.40 0.98 -10.79
C LEU A 64 -8.66 0.86 -9.28
N MET A 65 -9.30 -0.23 -8.83
CA MET A 65 -9.54 -0.49 -7.42
C MET A 65 -8.23 -0.63 -6.63
N LYS A 66 -7.23 -1.35 -7.18
CA LYS A 66 -5.89 -1.45 -6.56
C LYS A 66 -5.20 -0.08 -6.46
N ARG A 67 -5.37 0.78 -7.47
CA ARG A 67 -4.77 2.13 -7.49
C ARG A 67 -5.48 3.11 -6.57
N TRP A 68 -6.78 3.00 -6.35
CA TRP A 68 -7.54 4.08 -5.73
C TRP A 68 -8.12 3.75 -4.36
N ARG A 69 -8.41 2.48 -4.09
CA ARG A 69 -9.15 2.09 -2.89
C ARG A 69 -8.47 1.05 -2.03
N TYR A 70 -7.65 0.18 -2.60
CA TYR A 70 -6.89 -0.78 -1.81
C TYR A 70 -5.58 -0.17 -1.32
N LEU A 71 -5.17 -0.64 -0.14
CA LEU A 71 -3.90 -0.25 0.43
C LEU A 71 -2.78 -0.92 -0.37
N THR A 72 -1.69 -0.19 -0.63
CA THR A 72 -0.55 -0.69 -1.40
C THR A 72 0.73 -0.55 -0.59
N LEU A 73 1.65 -1.49 -0.78
CA LEU A 73 2.95 -1.48 -0.12
C LEU A 73 4.04 -1.34 -1.18
N SER A 74 4.93 -0.37 -0.97
CA SER A 74 6.06 -0.10 -1.86
C SER A 74 7.36 -0.22 -1.08
N LEU A 75 8.31 -0.97 -1.64
CA LEU A 75 9.67 -1.10 -1.11
C LEU A 75 10.56 -0.05 -1.77
N HIS A 76 11.17 0.82 -0.96
CA HIS A 76 12.06 1.90 -1.43
C HIS A 76 13.52 1.48 -1.51
N GLY A 77 13.85 0.30 -1.01
CA GLY A 77 15.20 -0.26 -0.98
C GLY A 77 15.75 -0.45 0.44
N TRP A 78 17.03 -0.84 0.52
CA TRP A 78 17.73 -1.06 1.78
C TRP A 78 19.09 -0.37 1.77
N ARG A 79 19.54 0.09 2.94
CA ARG A 79 20.88 0.63 3.16
C ARG A 79 21.67 -0.32 4.06
N ARG A 80 22.95 -0.51 3.72
CA ARG A 80 23.93 -1.32 4.48
C ARG A 80 25.02 -0.37 4.98
N CYS A 81 25.54 -0.58 6.18
CA CYS A 81 26.82 0.03 6.58
C CYS A 81 27.97 -0.76 5.96
N GLU A 82 29.02 -0.09 5.49
CA GLU A 82 30.13 -0.66 4.74
C GLU A 82 30.90 -1.71 5.54
N MET A 83 30.60 -3.00 5.29
CA MET A 83 31.43 -4.19 5.55
C MET A 83 30.88 -5.34 4.69
N VAL A 84 31.73 -6.31 4.32
CA VAL A 84 31.35 -7.50 3.51
C VAL A 84 30.20 -8.28 4.17
N ILE A 85 30.19 -8.35 5.51
CA ILE A 85 29.06 -8.81 6.31
C ILE A 85 28.50 -7.59 7.05
N PRO A 86 27.34 -7.05 6.64
CA PRO A 86 26.84 -5.82 7.24
C PRO A 86 26.36 -6.07 8.66
N ALA A 87 27.00 -5.39 9.63
CA ALA A 87 26.60 -5.39 11.04
C ALA A 87 25.20 -4.78 11.26
N LYS A 88 24.76 -3.90 10.34
CA LYS A 88 23.44 -3.28 10.35
C LYS A 88 22.91 -3.13 8.92
N VAL A 89 21.65 -3.48 8.74
CA VAL A 89 20.90 -3.24 7.49
C VAL A 89 19.58 -2.56 7.85
N THR A 90 19.17 -1.57 7.05
CA THR A 90 17.91 -0.85 7.24
C THR A 90 17.12 -0.88 5.94
N GLY A 91 15.97 -1.54 5.94
CA GLY A 91 15.00 -1.51 4.85
C GLY A 91 14.03 -0.34 5.01
N LYS A 92 13.63 0.26 3.89
CA LYS A 92 12.61 1.32 3.84
C LYS A 92 11.45 0.87 2.97
N PHE A 93 10.24 1.04 3.48
CA PHE A 93 9.00 0.78 2.75
C PHE A 93 7.93 1.79 3.16
N SER A 94 6.93 1.97 2.31
CA SER A 94 5.74 2.76 2.61
C SER A 94 4.48 1.95 2.40
N ILE A 95 3.45 2.25 3.19
CA ILE A 95 2.10 1.75 2.97
C ILE A 95 1.23 2.95 2.63
N ARG A 96 0.58 2.91 1.47
CA ARG A 96 -0.47 3.86 1.14
C ARG A 96 -1.71 3.47 1.91
N LEU A 97 -2.13 4.34 2.82
CA LEU A 97 -3.39 4.19 3.54
C LEU A 97 -4.56 4.42 2.59
N VAL A 98 -5.78 4.10 3.01
CA VAL A 98 -7.01 4.35 2.27
C VAL A 98 -8.06 4.94 3.22
N PRO A 99 -9.18 5.50 2.74
CA PRO A 99 -10.15 6.16 3.60
C PRO A 99 -10.56 5.30 4.81
N LYS A 100 -10.78 5.96 5.95
CA LYS A 100 -11.16 5.35 7.25
C LYS A 100 -10.05 4.53 7.95
N MET A 101 -8.88 4.36 7.34
CA MET A 101 -7.71 3.80 8.01
C MET A 101 -7.04 4.83 8.92
N LYS A 102 -6.87 4.48 10.21
CA LYS A 102 -6.11 5.29 11.17
C LYS A 102 -4.65 4.79 11.22
N PRO A 103 -3.63 5.65 11.08
CA PRO A 103 -2.23 5.22 11.09
C PRO A 103 -1.83 4.46 12.37
N ALA A 104 -2.38 4.85 13.52
CA ALA A 104 -2.16 4.16 14.79
C ALA A 104 -2.61 2.68 14.76
N LYS A 105 -3.74 2.38 14.08
CA LYS A 105 -4.21 1.00 13.91
C LYS A 105 -3.27 0.21 13.00
N VAL A 106 -2.80 0.81 11.90
CA VAL A 106 -1.85 0.17 10.97
C VAL A 106 -0.53 -0.15 11.66
N ASN A 107 0.02 0.80 12.43
CA ASN A 107 1.23 0.58 13.23
C ASN A 107 1.06 -0.56 14.23
N ARG A 108 -0.14 -0.76 14.81
CA ARG A 108 -0.40 -1.89 15.71
C ARG A 108 -0.29 -3.24 14.99
N HIS A 109 -0.79 -3.34 13.76
CA HIS A 109 -0.74 -4.58 12.97
C HIS A 109 0.72 -4.88 12.52
N LEU A 110 1.45 -3.84 12.12
CA LEU A 110 2.89 -3.95 11.83
C LEU A 110 3.72 -4.37 13.05
N ASN A 111 3.35 -3.91 14.26
CA ASN A 111 4.02 -4.33 15.49
C ASN A 111 3.75 -5.80 15.84
N ALA A 112 2.65 -6.41 15.37
CA ALA A 112 2.38 -7.83 15.58
C ALA A 112 3.39 -8.72 14.81
N LEU A 113 3.74 -8.34 13.57
CA LEU A 113 4.79 -9.03 12.79
C LEU A 113 6.15 -9.05 13.53
N ARG A 114 6.44 -8.00 14.31
CA ARG A 114 7.67 -7.97 15.14
C ARG A 114 7.69 -9.08 16.19
N LYS A 115 6.53 -9.40 16.78
CA LYS A 115 6.42 -10.41 17.84
C LYS A 115 6.63 -11.83 17.29
N ILE A 116 6.12 -12.11 16.09
CA ILE A 116 6.22 -13.42 15.43
C ILE A 116 7.68 -13.81 15.16
N ARG A 117 8.53 -12.87 14.71
CA ARG A 117 9.94 -13.17 14.45
C ARG A 117 10.75 -13.39 15.73
N ILE A 118 10.43 -12.69 16.81
CA ILE A 118 11.10 -12.86 18.11
C ILE A 118 10.81 -14.26 18.71
N SER A 119 9.65 -14.86 18.40
CA SER A 119 9.26 -16.18 18.90
C SER A 119 9.79 -17.38 18.09
N LEU A 120 10.43 -17.16 16.93
CA LEU A 120 11.03 -18.27 16.17
C LEU A 120 12.34 -18.72 16.83
N PRO A 121 12.62 -20.04 16.92
CA PRO A 121 13.83 -20.55 17.55
C PRO A 121 15.07 -20.08 16.78
N ILE A 122 15.86 -19.21 17.42
CA ILE A 122 17.05 -18.58 16.84
C ILE A 122 18.22 -19.56 16.91
N THR A 123 18.51 -20.27 15.81
CA THR A 123 19.85 -20.79 15.55
C THR A 123 20.73 -19.62 15.13
N SER A 124 21.34 -19.00 16.13
CA SER A 124 22.36 -17.96 16.02
C SER A 124 21.87 -16.55 15.63
N SER A 125 22.10 -15.64 16.58
CA SER A 125 22.17 -14.18 16.48
C SER A 125 21.07 -13.40 17.23
N LYS A 126 21.40 -13.02 18.48
CA LYS A 126 20.76 -12.02 19.36
C LYS A 126 20.70 -10.58 18.76
N TRP A 127 20.75 -10.44 17.44
CA TRP A 127 20.97 -9.17 16.74
C TRP A 127 19.68 -8.63 16.09
N PHE A 128 18.57 -9.36 16.14
CA PHE A 128 17.25 -8.88 15.72
C PHE A 128 16.60 -8.03 16.83
N SER A 129 17.36 -7.08 17.37
CA SER A 129 16.77 -5.95 18.06
C SER A 129 16.81 -4.77 17.10
N ARG A 130 15.83 -3.87 17.27
CA ARG A 130 15.90 -2.46 16.86
C ARG A 130 15.13 -2.06 15.57
N TYR A 131 13.81 -2.05 15.77
CA TYR A 131 12.85 -1.02 15.33
C TYR A 131 12.35 -1.03 13.88
N LEU A 132 11.14 -1.58 13.69
CA LEU A 132 10.22 -1.03 12.70
C LEU A 132 9.67 0.27 13.29
N GLN A 133 10.13 1.41 12.78
CA GLN A 133 9.71 2.74 13.23
C GLN A 133 8.97 3.44 12.09
N PRO A 134 7.76 3.97 12.33
CA PRO A 134 7.11 4.82 11.35
C PRO A 134 7.97 6.07 11.19
N LEU A 135 8.58 6.24 10.01
CA LEU A 135 9.40 7.41 9.72
C LEU A 135 8.51 8.65 9.51
N HIS A 136 7.39 8.45 8.80
CA HIS A 136 6.37 9.46 8.55
C HIS A 136 5.00 8.76 8.59
N SER A 137 3.99 9.43 9.13
CA SER A 137 2.64 8.91 9.27
C SER A 137 1.65 10.08 9.23
N GLY A 138 0.67 10.01 8.33
CA GLY A 138 -0.37 11.02 8.17
C GLY A 138 -1.66 10.41 7.66
N VAL A 139 -2.76 11.14 7.82
CA VAL A 139 -4.04 10.85 7.17
C VAL A 139 -4.07 11.70 5.92
N TYR A 140 -3.82 11.08 4.77
CA TYR A 140 -3.70 11.81 3.51
C TYR A 140 -4.99 11.74 2.67
N TRP A 141 -5.93 10.87 3.05
CA TRP A 141 -7.24 10.77 2.42
C TRP A 141 -8.27 11.66 3.09
N LEU A 142 -8.72 12.67 2.36
CA LEU A 142 -9.74 13.62 2.81
C LEU A 142 -11.14 13.33 2.23
N SER A 143 -11.25 12.52 1.16
CA SER A 143 -12.51 12.35 0.41
C SER A 143 -13.03 10.89 0.34
N ASP A 144 -14.34 10.71 0.54
CA ASP A 144 -15.13 9.49 0.31
C ASP A 144 -15.86 9.58 -1.05
N PHE A 145 -16.24 8.45 -1.66
CA PHE A 145 -16.82 8.43 -3.03
C PHE A 145 -18.21 9.09 -3.07
N LYS A 146 -18.77 9.31 -1.89
CA LYS A 146 -20.02 10.04 -1.64
C LYS A 146 -19.82 11.54 -1.50
N ASP A 147 -18.57 12.01 -1.36
CA ASP A 147 -18.32 13.43 -1.22
C ASP A 147 -18.58 14.11 -2.56
N SER A 148 -19.43 15.14 -2.54
CA SER A 148 -19.77 15.90 -3.73
C SER A 148 -18.51 16.59 -4.28
N PRO A 149 -18.25 16.53 -5.59
CA PRO A 149 -17.24 17.39 -6.21
C PRO A 149 -17.64 18.85 -5.96
N ILE A 150 -16.67 19.69 -5.58
CA ILE A 150 -16.92 21.08 -5.21
C ILE A 150 -16.93 22.02 -6.43
N MET A 151 -16.73 21.54 -7.66
CA MET A 151 -16.57 22.45 -8.82
C MET A 151 -17.53 22.19 -9.98
N CYS A 152 -18.25 23.27 -10.33
CA CYS A 152 -18.71 23.63 -11.67
C CYS A 152 -19.71 22.74 -12.42
N GLY A 153 -20.64 22.04 -11.74
CA GLY A 153 -21.87 21.54 -12.38
C GLY A 153 -21.70 20.45 -13.45
N ILE A 154 -20.48 19.93 -13.62
CA ILE A 154 -20.13 18.80 -14.49
C ILE A 154 -19.93 17.57 -13.61
N ALA A 155 -20.40 16.40 -14.06
CA ALA A 155 -20.18 15.15 -13.34
C ALA A 155 -18.66 14.84 -13.25
N PRO A 156 -18.12 14.56 -12.05
CA PRO A 156 -16.69 14.38 -11.85
C PRO A 156 -16.26 13.01 -12.35
N ASP A 157 -15.05 12.94 -12.93
CA ASP A 157 -14.38 11.66 -13.03
C ASP A 157 -13.85 11.32 -11.64
N TYR A 158 -14.29 10.20 -11.09
CA TYR A 158 -13.93 9.74 -9.73
C TYR A 158 -12.48 9.22 -9.65
N ILE A 159 -11.57 9.80 -10.44
CA ILE A 159 -10.15 9.49 -10.48
C ILE A 159 -9.50 9.92 -9.17
N ARG A 160 -8.81 8.97 -8.52
CA ARG A 160 -8.19 9.14 -7.20
C ARG A 160 -6.70 8.85 -7.24
N GLU A 161 -5.98 9.69 -7.97
CA GLU A 161 -4.52 9.70 -7.98
C GLU A 161 -3.99 10.70 -6.95
N GLY A 162 -3.03 10.27 -6.11
CA GLY A 162 -2.22 11.18 -5.28
C GLY A 162 -2.94 12.05 -4.24
N ASP A 163 -3.79 11.49 -3.37
CA ASP A 163 -4.52 12.25 -2.32
C ASP A 163 -5.43 13.38 -2.84
N SER A 164 -5.70 13.40 -4.16
CA SER A 164 -6.45 14.47 -4.82
C SER A 164 -7.96 14.27 -4.73
N ILE A 165 -8.68 15.39 -4.67
CA ILE A 165 -10.12 15.51 -4.96
C ILE A 165 -10.38 14.97 -6.38
N PRO A 166 -11.48 14.22 -6.62
CA PRO A 166 -11.82 13.73 -7.96
C PRO A 166 -11.86 14.89 -8.97
N MET A 167 -11.08 14.75 -10.04
CA MET A 167 -10.90 15.77 -11.09
C MET A 167 -11.89 15.51 -12.23
N THR A 168 -12.46 16.56 -12.82
CA THR A 168 -13.20 16.48 -14.08
C THR A 168 -12.23 16.55 -15.26
N ARG A 169 -12.44 15.76 -16.33
CA ARG A 169 -11.86 16.06 -17.64
C ARG A 169 -12.38 17.42 -18.15
N SER A 170 -11.45 18.28 -18.58
CA SER A 170 -11.74 19.51 -19.33
C SER A 170 -11.79 19.23 -20.83
#